data_AF-A0AAP5VJF6-F1
#
_entry.id   AF-A0AAP5VJF6-F1
#
_cell.length_a   1.000
_cell.length_b   1.000
_cell.length_c   1.000
_cell.angle_alpha   90.00
_cell.angle_beta   90.00
_cell.angle_gamma   90.00
#
_symmetry.space_group_name_H-M   'P 1'
#
loop_
_entity.id
_entity.type
_entity.pdbx_description
1 polymer ?
#
loop_
_entity_poly.entity_id
_entity_poly.type
_entity_poly.pdbx_seq_one_letter_code
_entity_poly.pdbx_strand_id
1 'polypeptide(L)' 'MQQNGYISDTANAIAQYFSKANLPTQQETLGQIVVEILMDGRNLNRKTLCTKLLGRLEKATCVEEEGHYNALIGLLFER' A
#
# COMPACT_ATOMS: atom_id res chain seq x y z
N MET A 1 -22.17 -34.81 15.54
CA MET A 1 -22.34 -33.70 14.57
C MET A 1 -21.46 -32.54 15.03
N GLN A 2 -20.28 -32.38 14.45
CA GLN A 2 -19.37 -31.26 14.74
C GLN A 2 -19.33 -30.34 13.52
N GLN A 3 -20.12 -29.27 13.54
CA GLN A 3 -20.16 -28.24 12.47
C GLN A 3 -19.41 -26.95 12.85
N ASN A 4 -18.70 -26.92 13.99
CA ASN A 4 -18.03 -25.71 14.48
C ASN A 4 -16.72 -25.35 13.77
N GLY A 5 -16.11 -26.27 13.00
CA GLY A 5 -14.86 -26.01 12.29
C GLY A 5 -15.01 -25.16 11.03
N TYR A 6 -16.12 -25.34 10.29
CA TYR A 6 -16.35 -24.69 9.00
C TYR A 6 -16.60 -23.17 9.11
N ILE A 7 -17.19 -22.74 10.23
CA ILE A 7 -17.54 -21.34 10.49
C ILE A 7 -16.26 -20.51 10.77
N SER A 8 -15.29 -21.11 11.47
CA SER A 8 -14.00 -20.48 11.76
C SER A 8 -13.17 -20.23 10.49
N ASP A 9 -13.24 -21.15 9.53
CA ASP A 9 -12.49 -21.07 8.28
C ASP A 9 -13.06 -19.98 7.36
N THR A 10 -14.39 -19.89 7.29
CA THR A 10 -15.09 -18.87 6.49
C THR A 10 -14.87 -17.47 7.06
N ALA A 11 -14.94 -17.29 8.38
CA ALA A 11 -14.68 -16.00 9.03
C ALA A 11 -13.23 -15.53 8.82
N ASN A 12 -12.27 -16.46 8.86
CA ASN A 12 -10.86 -16.15 8.60
C ASN A 12 -10.62 -15.78 7.13
N ALA A 13 -11.26 -16.49 6.18
CA ALA A 13 -11.20 -16.16 4.76
C ALA A 13 -11.80 -14.77 4.45
N ILE A 14 -12.93 -14.43 5.10
CA ILE A 14 -13.55 -13.10 4.99
C ILE A 14 -12.64 -12.01 5.56
N ALA A 15 -12.05 -12.23 6.74
CA ALA A 15 -11.09 -11.29 7.33
C ALA A 15 -9.88 -11.08 6.40
N GLN A 16 -9.30 -12.15 5.85
CA GLN A 16 -8.19 -12.05 4.89
C GLN A 16 -8.59 -11.33 3.60
N TYR A 17 -9.81 -11.55 3.10
CA TYR A 17 -10.33 -10.87 1.91
C TYR A 17 -10.45 -9.35 2.15
N PHE A 18 -11.01 -8.93 3.29
CA PHE A 18 -11.12 -7.52 3.63
C PHE A 18 -9.76 -6.89 3.97
N SER A 19 -8.85 -7.62 4.61
CA SER A 19 -7.47 -7.16 4.80
C SER A 19 -6.76 -6.88 3.48
N LYS A 20 -6.99 -7.70 2.45
CA LYS A 20 -6.49 -7.44 1.08
C LYS A 20 -7.21 -6.29 0.38
N ALA A 21 -8.49 -6.06 0.68
CA ALA A 21 -9.30 -5.01 0.06
C ALA A 21 -9.06 -3.60 0.65
N ASN A 22 -8.24 -3.47 1.70
CA ASN A 22 -8.03 -2.19 2.41
C ASN A 22 -6.85 -1.36 1.87
N LEU A 23 -6.00 -1.91 1.00
CA LEU A 23 -4.85 -1.16 0.49
C LEU A 23 -5.29 -0.24 -0.67
N PRO A 24 -4.91 1.05 -0.68
CA PRO A 24 -5.20 1.92 -1.80
C PRO A 24 -4.57 1.38 -3.09
N THR A 25 -5.19 1.64 -4.22
CA THR A 25 -4.57 1.31 -5.52
C THR A 25 -3.26 2.08 -5.72
N GLN A 26 -2.44 1.62 -6.65
CA GLN A 26 -1.18 2.29 -7.01
C GLN A 26 -1.42 3.75 -7.43
N GLN A 27 -2.45 3.99 -8.24
CA GLN A 27 -2.80 5.33 -8.71
C GLN A 27 -3.29 6.23 -7.57
N GLU A 28 -4.13 5.73 -6.67
CA GLU A 28 -4.58 6.48 -5.49
C GLU A 28 -3.42 6.83 -4.57
N THR A 29 -2.52 5.87 -4.32
CA THR A 29 -1.32 6.09 -3.50
C THR A 29 -0.43 7.17 -4.09
N LEU A 30 -0.13 7.08 -5.39
CA LEU A 30 0.66 8.09 -6.09
C LEU A 30 -0.04 9.45 -6.08
N GLY A 31 -1.36 9.49 -6.30
CA GLY A 31 -2.17 10.70 -6.25
C GLY A 31 -2.10 11.38 -4.87
N GLN A 32 -2.25 10.62 -3.79
CA GLN A 32 -2.10 11.13 -2.42
C GLN A 32 -0.72 11.74 -2.19
N ILE A 33 0.35 11.05 -2.60
CA ILE A 33 1.72 11.55 -2.43
C ILE A 33 1.94 12.83 -3.25
N VAL A 34 1.41 12.89 -4.48
CA VAL A 34 1.47 14.11 -5.30
C VAL A 34 0.79 15.28 -4.59
N VAL A 35 -0.42 15.07 -4.06
CA VAL A 35 -1.14 16.10 -3.30
C VAL A 35 -0.32 16.54 -2.08
N GLU A 36 0.23 15.61 -1.30
CA GLU A 36 1.10 15.95 -0.16
C GLU A 36 2.32 16.78 -0.57
N ILE A 37 3.01 16.41 -1.65
CA ILE A 37 4.19 17.14 -2.14
C ILE A 37 3.83 18.57 -2.52
N LEU A 38 2.70 18.75 -3.21
CA LEU A 38 2.23 20.07 -3.64
C LEU A 38 1.76 20.91 -2.45
N MET A 39 1.08 20.29 -1.47
CA MET A 39 0.67 20.96 -0.23
C MET A 39 1.88 21.37 0.63
N ASP A 40 2.95 20.58 0.62
CA ASP A 40 4.23 20.92 1.26
C ASP A 40 4.98 22.06 0.52
N GLY A 41 4.45 22.57 -0.60
CA GLY A 41 5.10 23.59 -1.43
C GLY A 41 6.38 23.10 -2.12
N ARG A 42 6.55 21.78 -2.27
CA ARG A 42 7.75 21.17 -2.87
C ARG A 42 7.54 20.90 -4.35
N ASN A 43 8.63 20.94 -5.11
CA ASN A 43 8.60 20.58 -6.52
C ASN A 43 8.27 19.10 -6.71
N LEU A 44 7.27 18.80 -7.54
CA LEU A 44 6.97 17.44 -7.96
C LEU A 44 8.03 16.92 -8.93
N ASN A 45 8.86 16.00 -8.46
CA ASN A 45 9.84 15.29 -9.27
C ASN A 45 10.08 13.87 -8.76
N ARG A 46 10.83 13.07 -9.52
CA ARG A 46 11.13 11.67 -9.17
C ARG A 46 11.79 11.56 -7.79
N LYS A 47 12.71 12.46 -7.44
CA LYS A 47 13.40 12.44 -6.13
C LYS A 47 12.42 12.65 -4.97
N THR A 48 11.58 13.68 -5.02
CA THR A 48 10.61 13.96 -3.95
C THR A 48 9.58 12.86 -3.81
N LEU A 49 9.15 12.27 -4.94
CA LEU A 49 8.22 11.15 -4.97
C LEU A 49 8.84 9.88 -4.35
N CYS A 50 10.06 9.52 -4.75
CA CYS A 50 10.83 8.42 -4.17
C CYS A 50 11.04 8.61 -2.66
N THR A 51 11.41 9.82 -2.20
CA THR A 51 11.61 10.08 -0.77
C THR A 51 10.34 9.85 0.05
N LYS A 52 9.17 10.29 -0.44
CA LYS A 52 7.88 10.05 0.24
C LYS A 52 7.51 8.57 0.25
N LEU A 53 7.73 7.85 -0.86
CA LEU A 53 7.49 6.40 -0.93
C LEU A 53 8.39 5.61 0.03
N LEU A 54 9.69 5.93 0.07
CA LEU A 54 10.63 5.31 1.01
C LEU A 54 10.24 5.57 2.47
N GLY A 55 9.83 6.80 2.81
CA GLY A 55 9.38 7.12 4.17
C GLY A 55 8.07 6.42 4.56
N ARG A 56 7.22 6.02 3.61
CA ARG A 56 6.05 5.15 3.86
C ARG A 56 6.46 3.68 3.98
N LEU A 57 7.39 3.22 3.15
CA LEU A 57 7.96 1.87 3.21
C LEU A 57 8.62 1.60 4.57
N GLU A 58 9.40 2.55 5.11
CA GLU A 58 10.02 2.44 6.44
C GLU A 58 9.00 2.30 7.59
N LYS A 59 7.74 2.68 7.36
CA LYS A 59 6.65 2.63 8.34
C LYS A 59 5.65 1.51 8.06
N ALA A 60 5.83 0.77 6.97
CA ALA A 60 4.96 -0.34 6.62
C ALA A 60 5.00 -1.40 7.73
N THR A 61 3.85 -2.01 8.01
CA THR A 61 3.73 -2.99 9.10
C THR A 61 3.44 -4.40 8.60
N CYS A 62 3.12 -4.55 7.32
CA CYS A 62 2.88 -5.84 6.69
C CYS A 62 3.53 -5.97 5.30
N VAL A 63 3.68 -7.22 4.87
CA VAL A 63 4.35 -7.59 3.62
C VAL A 63 3.61 -7.03 2.40
N GLU A 64 2.29 -6.92 2.47
CA GLU A 64 1.47 -6.36 1.40
C GLU A 64 1.76 -4.86 1.18
N GLU A 65 1.86 -4.09 2.26
CA GLU A 65 2.25 -2.67 2.20
C GLU A 65 3.66 -2.51 1.65
N GLU A 66 4.62 -3.30 2.15
CA GLU A 66 6.00 -3.29 1.66
C GLU A 66 6.06 -3.62 0.16
N GLY A 67 5.36 -4.66 -0.28
CA GLY A 67 5.30 -5.07 -1.68
C GLY A 67 4.68 -3.98 -2.56
N HIS A 68 3.63 -3.33 -2.09
CA HIS A 68 2.97 -2.22 -2.80
C HIS A 68 3.88 -1.02 -2.98
N TYR A 69 4.56 -0.56 -1.92
CA TYR A 69 5.50 0.56 -2.02
C TYR A 69 6.72 0.21 -2.87
N ASN A 70 7.27 -1.02 -2.75
CA ASN A 70 8.37 -1.48 -3.60
C ASN A 70 7.98 -1.53 -5.08
N ALA A 71 6.76 -1.98 -5.42
CA ALA A 71 6.27 -1.96 -6.79
C ALA A 71 6.19 -0.53 -7.35
N LEU A 72 5.65 0.41 -6.57
CA LEU A 72 5.60 1.83 -6.94
C LEU A 72 6.99 2.44 -7.13
N ILE A 73 7.94 2.09 -6.26
CA ILE A 73 9.34 2.51 -6.39
C ILE A 73 9.94 1.92 -7.67
N GLY A 74 9.68 0.65 -7.98
CA GLY A 74 10.11 -0.02 -9.21
C GLY A 74 9.67 0.72 -10.47
N LEU A 75 8.40 1.14 -10.55
CA LEU A 75 7.88 1.94 -11.67
C LEU A 75 8.65 3.27 -11.85
N LEU A 76 9.18 3.84 -10.77
CA LEU A 76 10.00 5.05 -10.84
C LEU A 76 11.44 4.77 -11.28
N PHE A 77 11.89 3.52 -11.35
CA PHE A 77 13.24 3.17 -11.79
C PHE A 77 13.26 2.41 -13.12
N GLU A 78 12.11 2.00 -13.63
CA GLU A 78 11.96 1.56 -15.03
C GLU A 78 12.24 2.75 -15.97
N ARG A 79 13.49 2.86 -16.43
CA ARG A 79 13.90 3.75 -17.51
C ARG A 79 15.20 3.27 -18.16
#